data_AF-A0A7S2ECK6-F1
#
_entry.id   AF-A0A7S2ECK6-F1
#
_cell.length_a   1.000
_cell.length_b   1.000
_cell.length_c   1.000
_cell.angle_alpha   90.00
_cell.angle_beta   90.00
_cell.angle_gamma   90.00
#
_symmetry.space_group_name_H-M   'P 1'
#
loop_
_entity.id
_entity.type
_entity.pdbx_description
1 polymer ?
#
loop_
_entity_poly.entity_id
_entity_poly.type
_entity_poly.pdbx_seq_one_letter_code
_entity_poly.pdbx_strand_id
1 'polypeptide(L)'
;SSSSSSSSVPSFAAAAPFDGCAASEYYPPSLHLYDRSALSSHLRSTHRDSLPYTSTALDTWDALIDVDSDPAVLEPTAVVRLVYSDEYVPAHPHGTAETWNREHVWPKSRGVGYDGPDHTDLHALRPADWNVNAARSNRHFGTCGIAEPDVPA
;
A
#
# COMPACT_ATOMS: atom_id res chain seq x y z
N SER A 1 19.89 28.06 43.36
CA SER A 1 18.85 27.03 43.27
C SER A 1 18.55 26.79 41.81
N SER A 2 19.12 25.75 41.23
CA SER A 2 18.95 25.41 39.82
C SER A 2 17.78 24.44 39.71
N SER A 3 16.65 24.91 39.19
CA SER A 3 15.47 24.06 38.94
C SER A 3 15.55 23.58 37.49
N SER A 4 15.94 22.32 37.31
CA SER A 4 15.88 21.63 36.02
C SER A 4 14.43 21.23 35.72
N SER A 5 13.82 21.90 34.76
CA SER A 5 12.49 21.52 34.25
C SER A 5 12.64 20.34 33.30
N SER A 6 12.24 19.16 33.75
CA SER A 6 12.07 17.96 32.93
C SER A 6 10.88 18.19 31.99
N SER A 7 11.14 18.56 30.74
CA SER A 7 10.13 18.58 29.69
C SER A 7 9.87 17.16 29.22
N SER A 8 8.84 16.51 29.74
CA SER A 8 8.28 15.29 29.17
C SER A 8 7.69 15.61 27.81
N VAL A 9 8.30 15.06 26.77
CA VAL A 9 7.80 15.12 25.38
C VAL A 9 6.44 14.42 25.34
N PRO A 10 5.37 15.06 24.86
CA PRO A 10 4.09 14.38 24.68
C PRO A 10 4.25 13.30 23.63
N SER A 11 4.00 12.05 24.02
CA SER A 11 3.86 10.93 23.09
C SER A 11 2.57 11.11 22.32
N PHE A 12 2.65 11.71 21.13
CA PHE A 12 1.59 11.63 20.15
C PHE A 12 1.63 10.21 19.57
N ALA A 13 0.87 9.30 20.16
CA ALA A 13 0.50 8.08 19.45
C ALA A 13 -0.43 8.53 18.33
N ALA A 14 0.02 8.41 17.07
CA ALA A 14 -0.89 8.40 15.95
C ALA A 14 -1.99 7.39 16.29
N ALA A 15 -3.26 7.81 16.24
CA ALA A 15 -4.36 6.88 16.41
C ALA A 15 -4.16 5.82 15.32
N ALA A 16 -3.77 4.61 15.70
CA ALA A 16 -3.68 3.50 14.77
C ALA A 16 -5.09 3.37 14.17
N PRO A 17 -5.27 3.61 12.86
CA PRO A 17 -6.61 3.63 12.27
C PRO A 17 -7.29 2.26 12.35
N PHE A 18 -6.55 1.21 12.72
CA PHE A 18 -7.01 -0.16 12.80
C PHE A 18 -6.59 -0.82 14.13
N ASP A 19 -7.57 -1.08 15.00
CA ASP A 19 -7.40 -1.87 16.22
C ASP A 19 -7.63 -3.36 15.92
N GLY A 20 -6.90 -4.26 16.59
CA GLY A 20 -6.99 -5.72 16.37
C GLY A 20 -6.25 -6.28 15.13
N CYS A 21 -5.39 -5.47 14.48
CA CYS A 21 -4.61 -5.89 13.31
C CYS A 21 -3.29 -6.60 13.64
N ALA A 22 -3.00 -6.86 14.92
CA ALA A 22 -1.81 -7.62 15.29
C ALA A 22 -1.84 -9.00 14.62
N ALA A 23 -0.71 -9.45 14.07
CA ALA A 23 -0.61 -10.76 13.41
C ALA A 23 -1.11 -11.90 14.33
N SER A 24 -0.90 -11.77 15.64
CA SER A 24 -1.36 -12.70 16.67
C SER A 24 -2.88 -12.73 16.89
N GLU A 25 -3.62 -11.76 16.37
CA GLU A 25 -5.08 -11.63 16.49
C GLU A 25 -5.78 -11.86 15.13
N TYR A 26 -5.18 -11.37 14.05
CA TYR A 26 -5.74 -11.46 12.70
C TYR A 26 -5.65 -12.87 12.09
N TYR A 27 -4.50 -13.56 12.20
CA TYR A 27 -4.30 -14.87 11.57
C TYR A 27 -4.90 -16.10 12.28
N PRO A 28 -5.04 -16.17 13.63
CA PRO A 28 -5.51 -17.38 14.32
C PRO A 28 -6.79 -18.02 13.76
N PRO A 29 -7.85 -17.28 13.38
CA PRO A 29 -9.06 -17.88 12.80
C PRO A 29 -8.82 -18.61 11.48
N SER A 30 -7.77 -18.24 10.73
CA SER A 30 -7.45 -18.78 9.42
C SER A 30 -6.42 -19.91 9.42
N LEU A 31 -5.63 -20.07 10.49
CA LEU A 31 -4.55 -21.06 10.60
C LEU A 31 -5.02 -22.53 10.46
N HIS A 32 -6.30 -22.78 10.64
CA HIS A 32 -6.91 -24.12 10.57
C HIS A 32 -7.79 -24.34 9.34
N LEU A 33 -7.85 -23.38 8.42
CA LEU A 33 -8.66 -23.46 7.19
C LEU A 33 -7.86 -24.12 6.07
N TYR A 34 -7.73 -25.45 6.14
CA TYR A 34 -7.00 -26.22 5.12
C TYR A 34 -7.85 -26.54 3.87
N ASP A 35 -9.17 -26.48 4.00
CA ASP A 35 -10.09 -26.72 2.89
C ASP A 35 -10.33 -25.44 2.07
N ARG A 36 -10.33 -25.58 0.74
CA ARG A 36 -10.51 -24.45 -0.19
C ARG A 36 -11.85 -23.76 0.00
N SER A 37 -12.93 -24.52 0.24
CA SER A 37 -14.26 -23.94 0.46
C SER A 37 -14.30 -23.18 1.78
N ALA A 38 -13.74 -23.75 2.85
CA ALA A 38 -13.70 -23.10 4.16
C ALA A 38 -12.88 -21.79 4.12
N LEU A 39 -11.68 -21.81 3.54
CA LEU A 39 -10.85 -20.62 3.36
C LEU A 39 -11.54 -19.57 2.49
N SER A 40 -12.12 -19.98 1.36
CA SER A 40 -12.81 -19.06 0.45
C SER A 40 -14.02 -18.40 1.10
N SER A 41 -14.82 -19.15 1.87
CA SER A 41 -15.94 -18.60 2.63
C SER A 41 -15.47 -17.64 3.70
N HIS A 42 -14.40 -17.97 4.43
CA HIS A 42 -13.84 -17.10 5.46
C HIS A 42 -13.36 -15.78 4.86
N LEU A 43 -12.52 -15.80 3.82
CA LEU A 43 -12.03 -14.60 3.14
C LEU A 43 -13.19 -13.74 2.62
N ARG A 44 -14.18 -14.35 1.98
CA ARG A 44 -15.39 -13.64 1.51
C ARG A 44 -16.20 -13.03 2.64
N SER A 45 -16.16 -13.59 3.84
CA SER A 45 -16.92 -13.08 4.98
C SER A 45 -16.20 -11.96 5.72
N THR A 46 -14.87 -11.97 5.75
CA THR A 46 -14.05 -11.01 6.50
C THR A 46 -13.58 -9.83 5.66
N HIS A 47 -13.39 -9.99 4.35
CA HIS A 47 -12.89 -8.95 3.44
C HIS A 47 -14.05 -8.37 2.63
N ARG A 48 -14.97 -7.68 3.32
CA ARG A 48 -16.17 -7.10 2.72
C ARG A 48 -16.00 -5.66 2.29
N ASP A 49 -15.11 -4.95 2.97
CA ASP A 49 -14.94 -3.52 2.82
C ASP A 49 -13.77 -3.26 1.89
N SER A 50 -14.08 -2.71 0.72
CA SER A 50 -13.08 -2.24 -0.23
C SER A 50 -12.88 -0.75 -0.02
N LEU A 51 -11.61 -0.32 0.08
CA LEU A 51 -11.31 1.11 0.01
C LEU A 51 -11.67 1.64 -1.38
N PRO A 52 -12.23 2.86 -1.48
CA PRO A 52 -12.35 3.54 -2.76
C PRO A 52 -10.97 3.84 -3.33
N TYR A 53 -10.86 3.91 -4.65
CA TYR A 53 -9.58 4.26 -5.28
C TYR A 53 -9.17 5.68 -4.87
N THR A 54 -10.00 6.68 -5.11
CA THR A 54 -9.79 8.05 -4.60
C THR A 54 -11.07 8.54 -3.94
N SER A 55 -10.97 9.16 -2.76
CA SER A 55 -12.10 9.77 -2.07
C SER A 55 -11.68 10.96 -1.19
N THR A 56 -12.64 11.63 -0.54
CA THR A 56 -12.37 12.66 0.47
C THR A 56 -12.33 12.11 1.90
N ALA A 57 -12.57 10.81 2.06
CA ALA A 57 -12.38 10.04 3.28
C ALA A 57 -11.27 9.01 3.01
N LEU A 58 -11.15 8.00 3.88
CA LEU A 58 -10.16 6.93 3.75
C LEU A 58 -10.21 6.27 2.37
N ASP A 59 -9.09 6.30 1.64
CA ASP A 59 -8.95 5.70 0.32
C ASP A 59 -7.60 4.95 0.15
N THR A 60 -7.31 4.49 -1.07
CA THR A 60 -6.05 3.78 -1.32
C THR A 60 -4.79 4.65 -1.20
N TRP A 61 -4.86 5.99 -1.30
CA TRP A 61 -3.72 6.85 -1.01
C TRP A 61 -3.36 6.79 0.47
N ASP A 62 -4.35 6.99 1.34
CA ASP A 62 -4.17 6.96 2.79
C ASP A 62 -3.59 5.62 3.23
N ALA A 63 -4.13 4.53 2.70
CA ALA A 63 -3.66 3.20 3.03
C ALA A 63 -2.23 2.95 2.57
N LEU A 64 -1.83 3.39 1.36
CA LEU A 64 -0.45 3.25 0.89
C LEU A 64 0.53 4.11 1.70
N ILE A 65 0.09 5.29 2.15
CA ILE A 65 0.88 6.11 3.04
C ILE A 65 1.13 5.38 4.36
N ASP A 66 0.14 4.68 4.89
CA ASP A 66 0.28 3.87 6.12
C ASP A 66 1.19 2.65 5.90
N VAL A 67 0.88 1.80 4.90
CA VAL A 67 1.55 0.50 4.73
C VAL A 67 2.96 0.59 4.16
N ASP A 68 3.29 1.61 3.36
CA ASP A 68 4.61 1.82 2.76
C ASP A 68 5.39 2.94 3.46
N SER A 69 4.99 3.34 4.67
CA SER A 69 5.71 4.32 5.49
C SER A 69 7.08 3.83 5.99
N ASP A 70 7.95 4.76 6.36
CA ASP A 70 9.12 4.45 7.18
C ASP A 70 8.73 4.46 8.67
N PRO A 71 8.76 3.31 9.37
CA PRO A 71 8.42 3.28 10.80
C PRO A 71 9.41 4.08 11.68
N ALA A 72 10.59 4.43 11.16
CA ALA A 72 11.57 5.25 11.88
C ALA A 72 11.31 6.76 11.72
N VAL A 73 10.53 7.18 10.71
CA VAL A 73 10.18 8.58 10.47
C VAL A 73 8.82 8.87 11.09
N LEU A 74 8.83 9.57 12.21
CA LEU A 74 7.61 10.04 12.86
C LEU A 74 7.17 11.39 12.25
N GLU A 75 5.86 11.63 12.24
CA GLU A 75 5.22 12.89 11.88
C GLU A 75 5.99 14.13 12.38
N PRO A 76 6.08 15.23 11.60
CA PRO A 76 5.11 15.65 10.57
C PRO A 76 5.49 15.32 9.12
N THR A 77 6.60 14.61 8.89
CA THR A 77 7.08 14.29 7.53
C THR A 77 6.78 12.84 7.16
N ALA A 78 5.51 12.54 6.90
CA ALA A 78 5.14 11.25 6.30
C ALA A 78 5.94 11.02 5.02
N VAL A 79 6.54 9.84 4.89
CA VAL A 79 7.27 9.38 3.71
C VAL A 79 6.69 8.07 3.23
N VAL A 80 6.82 7.78 1.94
CA VAL A 80 6.46 6.49 1.35
C VAL A 80 7.64 5.90 0.60
N ARG A 81 7.77 4.57 0.62
CA ARG A 81 8.81 3.84 -0.11
C ARG A 81 8.35 3.53 -1.53
N LEU A 82 9.15 3.94 -2.52
CA LEU A 82 8.86 3.67 -3.93
C LEU A 82 9.28 2.26 -4.33
N VAL A 83 8.38 1.53 -4.99
CA VAL A 83 8.58 0.11 -5.34
C VAL A 83 9.76 -0.16 -6.28
N TYR A 84 10.11 0.80 -7.14
CA TYR A 84 11.14 0.60 -8.17
C TYR A 84 12.52 1.13 -7.80
N SER A 85 12.61 2.25 -7.10
CA SER A 85 13.88 2.86 -6.70
C SER A 85 14.33 2.47 -5.30
N ASP A 86 13.43 1.90 -4.49
CA ASP A 86 13.65 1.63 -3.07
C ASP A 86 13.91 2.88 -2.21
N GLU A 87 13.54 4.05 -2.73
CA GLU A 87 13.75 5.34 -2.08
C GLU A 87 12.51 5.79 -1.30
N TYR A 88 12.74 6.49 -0.19
CA TYR A 88 11.68 7.19 0.54
C TYR A 88 11.49 8.60 -0.03
N VAL A 89 10.25 8.94 -0.36
CA VAL A 89 9.85 10.29 -0.83
C VAL A 89 8.75 10.87 0.05
N PRO A 90 8.54 12.19 0.06
CA PRO A 90 7.41 12.79 0.78
C PRO A 90 6.08 12.16 0.37
N ALA A 91 5.26 11.78 1.36
CA ALA A 91 3.91 11.24 1.12
C ALA A 91 2.97 12.26 0.45
N HIS A 92 3.25 13.55 0.63
CA HIS A 92 2.51 14.67 0.07
C HIS A 92 3.45 15.73 -0.54
N PRO A 93 3.07 16.39 -1.65
CA PRO A 93 1.93 16.05 -2.51
C PRO A 93 2.16 14.72 -3.27
N HIS A 94 1.08 14.13 -3.78
CA HIS A 94 1.09 12.90 -4.58
C HIS A 94 0.19 13.05 -5.82
N GLY A 95 0.34 12.15 -6.79
CA GLY A 95 -0.51 12.09 -7.98
C GLY A 95 -0.18 13.11 -9.08
N THR A 96 1.04 13.65 -9.07
CA THR A 96 1.56 14.54 -10.14
C THR A 96 2.82 13.95 -10.78
N ALA A 97 3.24 14.50 -11.92
CA ALA A 97 4.41 14.01 -12.66
C ALA A 97 5.74 14.18 -11.90
N GLU A 98 5.80 15.12 -10.95
CA GLU A 98 6.96 15.41 -10.11
C GLU A 98 6.92 14.65 -8.77
N THR A 99 5.89 13.82 -8.56
CA THR A 99 5.66 13.09 -7.32
C THR A 99 5.41 11.62 -7.62
N TRP A 100 5.05 10.87 -6.58
CA TRP A 100 4.69 9.47 -6.72
C TRP A 100 3.21 9.32 -7.10
N ASN A 101 2.87 8.18 -7.71
CA ASN A 101 1.51 7.73 -7.94
C ASN A 101 1.35 6.26 -7.59
N ARG A 102 0.14 5.74 -7.81
CA ARG A 102 -0.20 4.35 -7.56
C ARG A 102 0.17 3.50 -8.76
N GLU A 103 1.08 2.57 -8.53
CA GLU A 103 1.42 1.51 -9.44
C GLU A 103 0.54 0.28 -9.18
N HIS A 104 -0.06 -0.24 -10.23
CA HIS A 104 -0.66 -1.57 -10.23
C HIS A 104 0.43 -2.57 -10.62
N VAL A 105 1.02 -3.28 -9.65
CA VAL A 105 2.14 -4.21 -9.93
C VAL A 105 1.75 -5.32 -10.91
N TRP A 106 0.46 -5.63 -11.03
CA TRP A 106 -0.12 -6.33 -12.18
C TRP A 106 -0.92 -5.35 -13.05
N PRO A 107 -0.58 -5.14 -14.33
CA PRO A 107 -1.24 -4.14 -15.15
C PRO A 107 -2.74 -4.38 -15.36
N LYS A 108 -3.54 -3.32 -15.23
CA LYS A 108 -5.00 -3.35 -15.46
C LYS A 108 -5.39 -4.00 -16.80
N SER A 109 -4.72 -3.61 -17.88
CA SER A 109 -5.00 -4.16 -19.21
C SER A 109 -4.75 -5.67 -19.36
N ARG A 110 -4.25 -6.35 -18.33
CA ARG A 110 -3.92 -7.79 -18.33
C ARG A 110 -4.77 -8.60 -17.35
N GLY A 111 -5.98 -8.14 -17.04
CA GLY A 111 -6.94 -8.92 -16.27
C GLY A 111 -7.33 -8.34 -14.91
N VAL A 112 -7.01 -7.06 -14.66
CA VAL A 112 -7.58 -6.30 -13.53
C VAL A 112 -8.55 -5.25 -14.09
N GLY A 113 -9.74 -5.18 -13.50
CA GLY A 113 -10.75 -4.19 -13.86
C GLY A 113 -10.27 -2.74 -13.72
N TYR A 114 -11.04 -1.82 -14.29
CA TYR A 114 -10.87 -0.39 -14.05
C TYR A 114 -11.69 0.10 -12.85
N ASP A 115 -12.43 -0.81 -12.23
CA ASP A 115 -13.35 -0.63 -11.13
C ASP A 115 -13.46 -1.93 -10.32
N GLY A 116 -13.99 -1.84 -9.10
CA GLY A 116 -14.22 -3.00 -8.23
C GLY A 116 -13.07 -3.33 -7.27
N PRO A 117 -13.21 -4.42 -6.50
CA PRO A 117 -12.27 -4.77 -5.42
C PRO A 117 -10.85 -5.14 -5.90
N ASP A 118 -10.72 -5.68 -7.11
CA ASP A 118 -9.43 -5.97 -7.73
C ASP A 118 -8.68 -4.70 -8.15
N HIS A 119 -9.42 -3.64 -8.51
CA HIS A 119 -8.83 -2.34 -8.82
C HIS A 119 -8.24 -1.65 -7.59
N THR A 120 -8.81 -1.88 -6.41
CA THR A 120 -8.40 -1.24 -5.15
C THR A 120 -7.67 -2.18 -4.20
N ASP A 121 -7.26 -3.35 -4.67
CA ASP A 121 -6.49 -4.32 -3.89
C ASP A 121 -5.12 -3.75 -3.49
N LEU A 122 -4.94 -3.50 -2.20
CA LEU A 122 -3.68 -2.97 -1.64
C LEU A 122 -2.50 -3.94 -1.75
N HIS A 123 -2.75 -5.23 -1.98
CA HIS A 123 -1.67 -6.17 -2.28
C HIS A 123 -1.08 -5.95 -3.67
N ALA A 124 -1.87 -5.39 -4.59
CA ALA A 124 -1.48 -5.12 -5.96
C ALA A 124 -1.11 -3.63 -6.21
N LEU A 125 -1.34 -2.76 -5.24
CA LEU A 125 -1.00 -1.34 -5.31
C LEU A 125 0.31 -1.03 -4.58
N ARG A 126 1.13 -0.17 -5.19
CA ARG A 126 2.36 0.35 -4.57
C ARG A 126 2.63 1.81 -4.94
N PRO A 127 3.32 2.58 -4.09
CA PRO A 127 3.89 3.87 -4.47
C PRO A 127 4.97 3.69 -5.54
N ALA A 128 4.92 4.48 -6.60
CA ALA A 128 5.97 4.54 -7.61
C ALA A 128 6.17 5.99 -8.08
N ASP A 129 7.39 6.35 -8.45
CA ASP A 129 7.62 7.60 -9.19
C ASP A 129 6.72 7.62 -10.43
N TRP A 130 6.04 8.75 -10.67
CA TRP A 130 5.07 8.86 -11.75
C TRP A 130 5.66 8.52 -13.11
N ASN A 131 6.87 9.01 -13.39
CA ASN A 131 7.51 8.85 -14.70
C ASN A 131 7.99 7.41 -14.87
N VAL A 132 8.50 6.78 -13.81
CA VAL A 132 8.86 5.36 -13.83
C VAL A 132 7.62 4.49 -14.05
N ASN A 133 6.51 4.77 -13.36
CA ASN A 133 5.25 4.05 -13.57
C ASN A 133 4.73 4.22 -15.01
N ALA A 134 4.71 5.45 -15.53
CA ALA A 134 4.34 5.72 -16.92
C ALA A 134 5.25 4.97 -17.91
N ALA A 135 6.55 4.91 -17.64
CA ALA A 135 7.52 4.17 -18.44
C ALA A 135 7.34 2.65 -18.30
N ARG A 136 6.91 2.12 -17.15
CA ARG A 136 6.58 0.70 -16.98
C ARG A 136 5.38 0.31 -17.84
N SER A 137 4.35 1.15 -17.87
CA SER A 137 3.15 0.96 -18.69
C SER A 137 2.48 -0.40 -18.41
N ASN A 138 2.10 -1.16 -19.43
CA ASN A 138 1.52 -2.50 -19.29
C ASN A 138 2.54 -3.63 -19.53
N ARG A 139 3.84 -3.34 -19.43
CA ARG A 139 4.90 -4.30 -19.73
C ARG A 139 5.04 -5.35 -18.62
N HIS A 140 5.38 -6.56 -19.04
CA HIS A 140 5.76 -7.65 -18.16
C HIS A 140 7.09 -7.33 -17.46
N PHE A 141 7.25 -7.83 -16.25
CA PHE A 141 8.59 -7.92 -15.67
C PHE A 141 9.37 -9.01 -16.42
N GLY A 142 10.66 -8.75 -16.62
CA GLY A 142 11.55 -9.64 -17.37
C GLY A 142 12.98 -9.50 -16.88
N THR A 143 13.86 -10.28 -17.48
CA THR A 143 15.28 -10.25 -17.15
C THR A 143 15.92 -9.01 -17.77
N CYS A 144 16.70 -8.27 -16.97
CA CYS A 144 17.43 -7.11 -17.47
C CYS A 144 18.35 -7.51 -18.64
N GLY A 145 18.35 -6.70 -19.71
CA GLY A 145 19.13 -6.97 -20.92
C GLY A 145 18.52 -7.98 -21.89
N ILE A 146 17.38 -8.58 -21.56
CA ILE A 146 16.65 -9.50 -22.43
C ILE A 146 15.34 -8.84 -22.87
N ALA A 147 15.19 -8.65 -24.18
CA ALA A 147 13.92 -8.21 -24.75
C ALA A 147 13.01 -9.42 -24.88
N GLU A 148 12.13 -9.63 -23.90
CA GLU A 148 11.09 -10.65 -24.00
C GLU A 148 9.97 -10.17 -24.95
N PRO A 149 9.45 -11.05 -25.82
CA PRO A 149 8.33 -10.70 -26.69
C PRO A 149 7.09 -10.36 -25.85
N ASP A 150 6.28 -9.42 -26.32
CA ASP A 150 5.02 -9.10 -25.65
C ASP A 150 4.05 -10.26 -25.80
N VAL A 151 3.78 -10.97 -24.70
CA VAL A 151 2.83 -12.09 -24.66
C VAL A 151 1.43 -11.54 -24.35
N PRO A 152 0.38 -11.94 -25.09
CA PRO A 152 -1.01 -11.63 -24.76
C PRO A 152 -1.40 -12.15 -23.37
N ALA A 153 -2.37 -11.48 -22.73
CA ALA A 153 -2.97 -11.93 -21.47
C ALA A 153 -3.85 -13.18 -21.68
#